data_AF-A0A7S0ZXM2-F1
#
_entry.id   AF-A0A7S0ZXM2-F1
#
_cell.length_a   1.000
_cell.length_b   1.000
_cell.length_c   1.000
_cell.angle_alpha   90.00
_cell.angle_beta   90.00
_cell.angle_gamma   90.00
#
_symmetry.space_group_name_H-M   'P 1'
#
loop_
_entity.id
_entity.type
_entity.pdbx_description
1 polymer ?
#
loop_
_entity_poly.entity_id
_entity_poly.type
_entity_poly.pdbx_seq_one_letter_code
_entity_poly.pdbx_strand_id
1 'polypeptide(L)'
;MLKASDFVSHDLHNAFDHCRSEQRRTRPDHFCLVLRQWRTVEESGEFRCFVHSNRLCAVSQRHGALMFPHLSEKEEGDAVNKRIARFWEESVVERFPLTRYVFDVLVGPSPDRRVRLIDFSPWGPSSDPLLFDWEELAEFGSRRDSEPEFRVVGNEHERRGKLENYHALPVEVAQMGNRSAEELDLLFKRASRDPDAFQ
;
A
#
# COMPACT_ATOMS: atom_id res chain seq x y z
N MET A 1 -14.16 14.45 10.53
CA MET A 1 -13.11 13.47 10.18
C MET A 1 -13.70 12.05 10.14
N LEU A 2 -13.93 11.35 11.27
CA LEU A 2 -14.39 9.95 11.25
C LEU A 2 -15.75 9.73 10.53
N LYS A 3 -16.77 10.53 10.86
CA LYS A 3 -18.12 10.43 10.25
C LYS A 3 -18.14 10.65 8.74
N ALA A 4 -17.14 11.35 8.20
CA ALA A 4 -17.07 11.73 6.79
C ALA A 4 -16.00 10.93 6.02
N SER A 5 -15.47 9.85 6.62
CA SER A 5 -14.43 9.04 6.01
C SER A 5 -15.01 7.77 5.40
N ASP A 6 -14.78 7.59 4.10
CA ASP A 6 -15.19 6.38 3.39
C ASP A 6 -14.43 5.14 3.89
N PHE A 7 -13.17 5.30 4.32
CA PHE A 7 -12.41 4.21 4.95
C PHE A 7 -13.04 3.76 6.27
N VAL A 8 -13.46 4.70 7.12
CA VAL A 8 -14.17 4.36 8.36
C VAL A 8 -15.53 3.70 8.05
N SER A 9 -16.24 4.18 7.03
CA SER A 9 -17.48 3.54 6.56
C SER A 9 -17.23 2.12 6.07
N HIS A 10 -16.17 1.90 5.30
CA HIS A 10 -15.75 0.57 4.85
C HIS A 10 -15.45 -0.35 6.02
N ASP A 11 -14.68 0.09 7.02
CA ASP A 11 -14.39 -0.71 8.22
C ASP A 11 -15.65 -1.10 8.99
N LEU A 12 -16.65 -0.21 9.02
CA LEU A 12 -17.92 -0.46 9.71
C LEU A 12 -18.84 -1.43 8.97
N HIS A 13 -18.79 -1.49 7.64
CA HIS A 13 -19.80 -2.18 6.83
C HIS A 13 -19.26 -3.34 5.99
N ASN A 14 -18.04 -3.22 5.45
CA ASN A 14 -17.53 -4.04 4.35
C ASN A 14 -16.20 -4.76 4.67
N ALA A 15 -15.69 -4.63 5.90
CA ALA A 15 -14.37 -5.16 6.30
C ALA A 15 -14.16 -6.66 6.04
N PHE A 16 -15.23 -7.45 5.91
CA PHE A 16 -15.19 -8.90 5.71
C PHE A 16 -15.64 -9.37 4.33
N ASP A 17 -15.99 -8.46 3.42
CA ASP A 17 -16.58 -8.81 2.11
C ASP A 17 -15.67 -9.67 1.24
N HIS A 18 -14.36 -9.54 1.42
CA HIS A 18 -13.35 -10.30 0.67
C HIS A 18 -12.79 -11.51 1.45
N CYS A 19 -13.29 -11.79 2.66
CA CYS A 19 -12.85 -12.94 3.45
C CYS A 19 -13.43 -14.24 2.87
N ARG A 20 -12.57 -15.07 2.28
CA ARG A 20 -12.92 -16.42 1.80
C ARG A 20 -12.71 -17.44 2.91
N SER A 21 -13.66 -17.57 3.83
CA SER A 21 -13.69 -18.64 4.84
C SER A 21 -14.98 -19.45 4.72
N GLU A 22 -14.91 -20.74 5.09
CA GLU A 22 -16.09 -21.64 5.09
C GLU A 22 -17.22 -21.11 5.97
N GLN A 23 -16.89 -20.34 7.01
CA GLN A 23 -17.83 -19.58 7.81
C GLN A 23 -17.86 -18.13 7.32
N ARG A 24 -19.04 -17.64 6.94
CA ARG A 24 -19.24 -16.24 6.53
C ARG A 24 -18.94 -15.33 7.73
N ARG A 25 -17.84 -14.60 7.69
CA ARG A 25 -17.54 -13.59 8.71
C ARG A 25 -18.51 -12.42 8.54
N THR A 26 -19.15 -12.04 9.63
CA THR A 26 -20.10 -10.93 9.66
C THR A 26 -19.51 -9.74 10.39
N ARG A 27 -20.12 -8.58 10.17
CA ARG A 27 -19.85 -7.35 10.92
C ARG A 27 -19.85 -7.63 12.43
N PRO A 28 -18.85 -7.16 13.19
CA PRO A 28 -18.79 -7.35 14.64
C PRO A 28 -19.77 -6.42 15.35
N ASP A 29 -20.19 -6.82 16.55
CA ASP A 29 -21.05 -6.01 17.42
C ASP A 29 -20.28 -4.89 18.13
N HIS A 30 -18.97 -5.04 18.24
CA HIS A 30 -18.08 -4.11 18.94
C HIS A 30 -16.96 -3.61 18.03
N PHE A 31 -16.68 -2.32 18.13
CA PHE A 31 -15.60 -1.64 17.42
C PHE A 31 -14.66 -0.96 18.41
N CYS A 32 -13.40 -0.81 18.02
CA CYS A 32 -12.40 -0.09 18.80
C CYS A 32 -12.09 1.26 18.15
N LEU A 33 -12.04 2.32 18.94
CA LEU A 33 -11.51 3.60 18.50
C LEU A 33 -10.04 3.70 18.91
N VAL A 34 -9.15 3.67 17.92
CA VAL A 34 -7.71 3.81 18.16
C VAL A 34 -7.32 5.28 18.08
N LEU A 35 -6.77 5.82 19.17
CA LEU A 35 -6.24 7.18 19.22
C LEU A 35 -4.71 7.14 19.23
N ARG A 36 -4.10 7.72 18.20
CA ARG A 36 -2.64 7.86 18.09
C ARG A 36 -2.26 9.30 18.37
N GLN A 37 -1.14 9.51 19.08
CA GLN A 37 -0.61 10.85 19.28
C GLN A 37 -0.23 11.45 17.92
N TRP A 38 -0.75 12.64 17.62
CA TRP A 38 -0.38 13.37 16.41
C TRP A 38 1.10 13.78 16.47
N ARG A 39 1.81 13.60 15.35
CA ARG A 39 3.20 14.00 15.19
C ARG A 39 3.41 14.43 13.75
N THR A 40 4.29 15.40 13.54
CA THR A 40 4.78 15.71 12.20
C THR A 40 5.65 14.54 11.73
N VAL A 41 5.32 14.02 10.56
CA VAL A 41 6.03 12.93 9.90
C VAL A 41 6.65 13.49 8.63
N GLU A 42 7.90 13.14 8.36
CA GLU A 42 8.55 13.45 7.09
C GLU A 42 8.01 12.50 6.03
N GLU A 43 7.32 13.03 5.02
CA GLU A 43 6.63 12.22 4.00
C GLU A 43 7.59 11.35 3.19
N SER A 44 8.85 11.78 3.01
CA SER A 44 9.87 10.98 2.33
C SER A 44 10.32 9.76 3.13
N GLY A 45 10.06 9.75 4.44
CA GLY A 45 10.41 8.64 5.33
C GLY A 45 9.35 7.54 5.38
N GLU A 46 8.21 7.68 4.71
CA GLU A 46 7.12 6.70 4.76
C GLU A 46 7.24 5.65 3.65
N PHE A 47 7.22 4.38 4.05
CA PHE A 47 7.33 3.24 3.14
C PHE A 47 6.30 2.17 3.48
N ARG A 48 5.79 1.53 2.44
CA ARG A 48 4.95 0.33 2.52
C ARG A 48 5.76 -0.89 2.13
N CYS A 49 5.69 -1.92 2.94
CA CYS A 49 6.48 -3.13 2.83
C CYS A 49 5.56 -4.32 2.61
N PHE A 50 5.93 -5.18 1.66
CA PHE A 50 5.13 -6.32 1.22
C PHE A 50 5.82 -7.62 1.63
N VAL A 51 5.12 -8.44 2.41
CA VAL A 51 5.63 -9.73 2.90
C VAL A 51 4.79 -10.86 2.33
N HIS A 52 5.46 -11.83 1.69
CA HIS A 52 4.82 -13.01 1.15
C HIS A 52 5.61 -14.26 1.53
N SER A 53 4.92 -15.27 2.09
CA SER A 53 5.54 -16.52 2.56
C SER A 53 6.68 -16.28 3.57
N ASN A 54 6.46 -15.40 4.56
CA ASN A 54 7.47 -14.98 5.56
C ASN A 54 8.75 -14.39 4.96
N ARG A 55 8.65 -13.73 3.80
CA ARG A 55 9.76 -13.03 3.16
C ARG A 55 9.34 -11.63 2.76
N LEU A 56 10.14 -10.62 3.13
CA LEU A 56 10.00 -9.27 2.58
C LEU A 56 10.34 -9.33 1.08
N CYS A 57 9.34 -9.10 0.22
CA CYS A 57 9.49 -9.22 -1.23
C CYS A 57 9.56 -7.88 -1.96
N ALA A 58 8.98 -6.82 -1.40
CA ALA A 58 9.01 -5.49 -2.00
C ALA A 58 8.84 -4.38 -0.96
N VAL A 59 9.33 -3.19 -1.28
CA VAL A 59 9.23 -1.96 -0.50
C VAL A 59 8.94 -0.80 -1.45
N SER A 60 7.90 -0.02 -1.14
CA SER A 60 7.44 1.12 -1.94
C SER A 60 7.47 2.40 -1.12
N GLN A 61 7.89 3.52 -1.73
CA GLN A 61 7.60 4.86 -1.21
C GLN A 61 6.08 5.05 -1.05
N ARG A 62 5.64 5.52 0.12
CA ARG A 62 4.20 5.68 0.42
C ARG A 62 3.51 6.76 -0.41
N HIS A 63 4.23 7.83 -0.74
CA HIS A 63 3.71 9.00 -1.47
C HIS A 63 4.12 8.96 -2.94
N GLY A 64 3.51 8.08 -3.74
CA GLY A 64 3.85 7.90 -5.17
C GLY A 64 3.63 9.10 -6.09
N ALA A 65 2.93 10.14 -5.64
CA ALA A 65 2.73 11.38 -6.40
C ALA A 65 3.89 12.38 -6.23
N LEU A 66 4.72 12.19 -5.20
CA LEU A 66 5.81 13.09 -4.84
C LEU A 66 7.15 12.46 -5.26
N MET A 67 8.08 13.31 -5.67
CA MET A 67 9.45 12.91 -5.95
C MET A 67 10.35 13.46 -4.85
N PHE A 68 11.17 12.59 -4.27
CA PHE A 68 12.14 12.95 -3.24
C PHE A 68 13.55 12.67 -3.74
N PRO A 69 14.27 13.68 -4.26
CA PRO A 69 15.53 13.47 -4.98
C PRO A 69 16.58 12.67 -4.19
N HIS A 70 16.64 12.85 -2.87
CA HIS A 70 17.57 12.12 -2.00
C HIS A 70 17.32 10.61 -2.02
N LEU A 71 16.07 10.14 -2.12
CA LEU A 71 15.77 8.71 -2.19
C LEU A 71 16.21 8.07 -3.52
N SER A 72 16.31 8.88 -4.57
CA SER A 72 16.80 8.45 -5.89
C SER A 72 18.33 8.30 -5.92
N GLU A 73 19.04 8.83 -4.91
CA GLU A 73 20.47 8.61 -4.75
C GLU A 73 20.70 7.15 -4.30
N LYS A 74 21.50 6.41 -5.07
CA LYS A 74 21.70 4.97 -4.86
C LYS A 74 22.12 4.62 -3.43
N GLU A 75 23.08 5.37 -2.88
CA GLU A 75 23.60 5.12 -1.53
C GLU A 75 22.53 5.34 -0.44
N GLU A 76 21.71 6.38 -0.60
CA GLU A 76 20.62 6.72 0.31
C GLU A 76 19.50 5.67 0.24
N GLY A 77 19.04 5.35 -0.97
CA GLY A 77 18.01 4.34 -1.22
C GLY A 77 18.42 2.96 -0.71
N ASP A 78 19.65 2.51 -1.01
CA ASP A 78 20.20 1.24 -0.52
C ASP A 78 20.27 1.21 1.02
N ALA A 79 20.67 2.33 1.65
CA ALA A 79 20.74 2.43 3.11
C ALA A 79 19.35 2.36 3.75
N VAL A 80 18.35 3.00 3.16
CA VAL A 80 16.94 2.92 3.60
C VAL A 80 16.43 1.49 3.45
N ASN A 81 16.57 0.87 2.27
CA ASN A 81 16.08 -0.47 2.00
C ASN A 81 16.69 -1.50 2.98
N LYS A 82 18.02 -1.48 3.15
CA LYS A 82 18.72 -2.35 4.12
C LYS A 82 18.23 -2.15 5.55
N ARG A 83 17.95 -0.91 5.94
CA ARG A 83 17.48 -0.58 7.28
C ARG A 83 16.05 -1.08 7.53
N ILE A 84 15.18 -1.01 6.53
CA ILE A 84 13.83 -1.58 6.56
C ILE A 84 13.88 -3.11 6.63
N ALA A 85 14.67 -3.75 5.77
CA ALA A 85 14.85 -5.20 5.75
C ALA A 85 15.33 -5.72 7.11
N ARG A 86 16.36 -5.09 7.67
CA ARG A 86 16.87 -5.41 9.01
C ARG A 86 15.80 -5.22 10.10
N PHE A 87 15.02 -4.14 10.05
CA PHE A 87 13.94 -3.93 11.00
C PHE A 87 12.89 -5.06 10.92
N TRP A 88 12.53 -5.48 9.70
CA TRP A 88 11.60 -6.58 9.51
C TRP A 88 12.15 -7.88 10.11
N GLU A 89 13.41 -8.22 9.86
CA GLU A 89 14.08 -9.42 10.41
C GLU A 89 14.16 -9.39 11.95
N GLU A 90 14.51 -8.26 12.54
CA GLU A 90 14.73 -8.17 13.99
C GLU A 90 13.44 -7.97 14.79
N SER A 91 12.43 -7.35 14.17
CA SER A 91 11.27 -6.81 14.89
C SER A 91 9.91 -7.37 14.48
N VAL A 92 9.77 -7.88 13.26
CA VAL A 92 8.46 -8.23 12.68
C VAL A 92 8.35 -9.72 12.37
N VAL A 93 9.32 -10.29 11.63
CA VAL A 93 9.30 -11.71 11.27
C VAL A 93 9.28 -12.58 12.53
N GLU A 94 8.56 -13.69 12.48
CA GLU A 94 8.29 -14.61 13.59
C GLU A 94 7.42 -14.07 14.75
N ARG A 95 7.23 -12.75 14.87
CA ARG A 95 6.33 -12.16 15.88
C ARG A 95 4.92 -11.92 15.35
N PHE A 96 4.80 -11.66 14.05
CA PHE A 96 3.49 -11.51 13.41
C PHE A 96 2.94 -12.88 12.97
N PRO A 97 1.66 -13.20 13.27
CA PRO A 97 1.15 -14.57 13.11
C PRO A 97 0.86 -14.97 11.66
N LEU A 98 0.82 -14.02 10.74
CA LEU A 98 0.51 -14.28 9.32
C LEU A 98 1.78 -14.36 8.50
N THR A 99 1.75 -15.15 7.43
CA THR A 99 2.87 -15.29 6.50
C THR A 99 2.76 -14.40 5.27
N ARG A 100 1.61 -13.76 5.08
CA ARG A 100 1.34 -12.81 3.99
C ARG A 100 0.66 -11.58 4.58
N TYR A 101 1.31 -10.43 4.45
CA TYR A 101 0.80 -9.18 4.99
C TYR A 101 1.53 -7.99 4.37
N VAL A 102 0.96 -6.82 4.56
CA VAL A 102 1.56 -5.54 4.25
C VAL A 102 1.81 -4.82 5.56
N PHE A 103 2.89 -4.07 5.67
CA PHE A 103 3.13 -3.22 6.82
C PHE A 103 3.76 -1.90 6.40
N ASP A 104 3.38 -0.84 7.10
CA ASP A 104 3.85 0.51 6.83
C ASP A 104 4.89 0.89 7.90
N VAL A 105 5.97 1.55 7.47
CA VAL A 105 7.03 2.03 8.34
C VAL A 105 7.38 3.48 8.08
N LEU A 106 7.84 4.13 9.14
CA LEU A 106 8.48 5.44 9.08
C LEU A 106 9.97 5.29 9.38
N VAL A 107 10.79 5.68 8.43
CA VAL A 107 12.25 5.75 8.54
C VAL A 107 12.63 7.18 8.91
N GLY A 108 13.31 7.35 10.05
CA GLY A 108 13.85 8.64 10.46
C GLY A 108 15.02 9.12 9.58
N PRO A 109 15.46 10.38 9.74
CA PRO A 109 16.54 10.93 8.93
C PRO A 109 17.89 10.23 9.17
N SER A 110 18.79 10.40 8.22
CA SER A 110 20.21 10.05 8.34
C SER A 110 20.87 10.81 9.52
N PRO A 111 21.85 10.21 10.24
CA PRO A 111 22.44 8.88 10.01
C PRO A 111 21.73 7.73 10.76
N ASP A 112 20.90 8.02 11.75
CA ASP A 112 20.36 7.01 12.68
C ASP A 112 19.31 6.09 12.02
N ARG A 113 18.56 6.62 11.04
CA ARG A 113 17.52 5.92 10.28
C ARG A 113 16.64 5.01 11.16
N ARG A 114 16.15 5.54 12.28
CA ARG A 114 15.30 4.76 13.18
C ARG A 114 14.00 4.40 12.45
N VAL A 115 13.74 3.11 12.32
CA VAL A 115 12.52 2.57 11.72
C VAL A 115 11.47 2.41 12.80
N ARG A 116 10.25 2.87 12.51
CA ARG A 116 9.08 2.70 13.38
C ARG A 116 7.96 2.06 12.56
N LEU A 117 7.38 0.99 13.09
CA LEU A 117 6.16 0.41 12.54
C LEU A 117 5.00 1.41 12.70
N ILE A 118 4.23 1.60 11.64
CA ILE A 118 3.07 2.48 11.58
C ILE A 118 1.79 1.65 11.54
N ASP A 119 1.67 0.70 10.61
CA ASP A 119 0.43 -0.06 10.46
C ASP A 119 0.66 -1.43 9.83
N PHE A 120 -0.34 -2.30 9.95
CA PHE A 120 -0.42 -3.55 9.20
C PHE A 120 -1.70 -3.56 8.35
N SER A 121 -1.61 -4.10 7.15
CA SER A 121 -2.77 -4.29 6.27
C SER A 121 -2.77 -5.71 5.68
N PRO A 122 -3.95 -6.23 5.26
CA PRO A 122 -4.03 -7.53 4.61
C PRO A 122 -3.22 -7.56 3.31
N TRP A 123 -2.69 -8.73 2.98
CA TRP A 123 -2.14 -8.99 1.64
C TRP A 123 -3.29 -9.14 0.63
N GLY A 124 -3.35 -8.25 -0.36
CA GLY A 124 -4.26 -8.35 -1.50
C GLY A 124 -4.98 -7.03 -1.84
N PRO A 125 -5.93 -7.07 -2.78
CA PRO A 125 -6.53 -5.88 -3.41
C PRO A 125 -7.20 -4.87 -2.48
N SER A 126 -7.51 -5.23 -1.23
CA SER A 126 -8.02 -4.29 -0.23
C SER A 126 -6.95 -3.32 0.28
N SER A 127 -5.69 -3.56 -0.05
CA SER A 127 -4.56 -2.70 0.28
C SER A 127 -3.98 -2.09 -1.00
N ASP A 128 -3.72 -0.79 -0.99
CA ASP A 128 -3.10 -0.09 -2.12
C ASP A 128 -1.67 -0.60 -2.37
N PRO A 129 -1.34 -1.10 -3.58
CA PRO A 129 -0.01 -1.61 -3.93
C PRO A 129 0.99 -0.48 -4.25
N LEU A 130 0.54 0.78 -4.32
CA LEU A 130 1.36 1.98 -4.58
C LEU A 130 2.15 1.87 -5.89
N LEU A 131 3.48 1.92 -5.84
CA LEU A 131 4.38 1.84 -7.00
C LEU A 131 4.50 0.43 -7.61
N PHE A 132 3.64 -0.49 -7.17
CA PHE A 132 3.57 -1.86 -7.67
C PHE A 132 2.16 -2.23 -8.12
N ASP A 133 2.06 -3.37 -8.79
CA ASP A 133 0.81 -4.06 -9.09
C ASP A 133 0.73 -5.38 -8.31
N TRP A 134 -0.49 -5.87 -8.03
CA TRP A 134 -0.66 -7.06 -7.18
C TRP A 134 -0.14 -8.35 -7.83
N GLU A 135 -0.22 -8.42 -9.16
CA GLU A 135 0.28 -9.51 -9.97
C GLU A 135 1.80 -9.65 -9.84
N GLU A 136 2.55 -8.56 -10.00
CA GLU A 136 4.01 -8.61 -9.85
C GLU A 136 4.45 -8.84 -8.39
N LEU A 137 3.71 -8.33 -7.41
CA LEU A 137 3.98 -8.62 -5.99
C LEU A 137 3.85 -10.11 -5.69
N ALA A 138 2.86 -10.79 -6.29
CA ALA A 138 2.70 -12.24 -6.18
C ALA A 138 3.83 -13.02 -6.88
N GLU A 139 4.33 -12.51 -8.01
CA GLU A 139 5.50 -13.08 -8.68
C GLU A 139 6.76 -12.94 -7.84
N PHE A 140 7.05 -11.75 -7.30
CA PHE A 140 8.17 -11.54 -6.39
C PHE A 140 8.07 -12.48 -5.19
N GLY A 141 6.90 -12.55 -4.55
CA GLY A 141 6.66 -13.43 -3.41
C GLY A 141 6.86 -14.93 -3.68
N SER A 142 6.87 -15.35 -4.95
CA SER A 142 7.11 -16.73 -5.37
C SER A 142 8.60 -17.05 -5.63
N ARG A 143 9.45 -16.03 -5.79
CA ARG A 143 10.91 -16.18 -5.93
C ARG A 143 11.53 -16.51 -4.57
N ARG A 144 12.30 -17.60 -4.49
CA ARG A 144 12.84 -18.13 -3.22
C ARG A 144 14.08 -17.38 -2.70
N ASP A 145 14.87 -16.76 -3.58
CA ASP A 145 16.14 -16.13 -3.21
C ASP A 145 16.33 -14.79 -3.95
N SER A 146 15.44 -13.82 -3.69
CA SER A 146 15.61 -12.47 -4.23
C SER A 146 15.67 -11.44 -3.09
N GLU A 147 16.51 -10.43 -3.24
CA GLU A 147 16.40 -9.21 -2.44
C GLU A 147 15.00 -8.58 -2.65
N PRO A 148 14.51 -7.81 -1.67
CA PRO A 148 13.24 -7.11 -1.83
C PRO A 148 13.38 -6.03 -2.91
N GLU A 149 12.40 -5.99 -3.82
CA GLU A 149 12.32 -4.95 -4.84
C GLU A 149 12.00 -3.60 -4.19
N PHE A 150 12.89 -2.62 -4.34
CA PHE A 150 12.75 -1.30 -3.75
C PHE A 150 12.39 -0.27 -4.81
N ARG A 151 11.23 0.38 -4.69
CA ARG A 151 10.76 1.40 -5.62
C ARG A 151 10.49 2.73 -4.92
N VAL A 152 11.07 3.78 -5.50
CA VAL A 152 10.86 5.19 -5.18
C VAL A 152 10.58 5.93 -6.48
N VAL A 153 9.99 7.12 -6.40
CA VAL A 153 9.72 7.93 -7.59
C VAL A 153 11.00 8.64 -8.02
N GLY A 154 11.65 8.13 -9.07
CA GLY A 154 12.89 8.68 -9.61
C GLY A 154 12.68 9.79 -10.65
N ASN A 155 11.55 9.76 -11.36
CA ASN A 155 11.21 10.73 -12.40
C ASN A 155 9.69 10.98 -12.48
N GLU A 156 9.27 11.93 -13.33
CA GLU A 156 7.86 12.32 -13.44
C GLU A 156 6.96 11.24 -14.04
N HIS A 157 7.50 10.34 -14.88
CA HIS A 157 6.73 9.25 -15.49
C HIS A 157 6.41 8.13 -14.50
N GLU A 158 7.24 7.96 -13.47
CA GLU A 158 7.04 7.00 -12.38
C GLU A 158 6.06 7.48 -11.32
N ARG A 159 5.64 8.76 -11.37
CA ARG A 159 4.64 9.28 -10.44
C ARG A 159 3.33 8.52 -10.64
N ARG A 160 2.92 7.80 -9.59
CA ARG A 160 1.57 7.27 -9.51
C ARG A 160 0.72 8.28 -8.75
N GLY A 161 -0.28 8.82 -9.45
CA GLY A 161 -1.22 9.76 -8.84
C GLY A 161 -1.80 9.15 -7.58
N LYS A 162 -1.87 9.95 -6.51
CA LYS A 162 -2.57 9.55 -5.29
C LYS A 162 -4.01 9.30 -5.67
N LEU A 163 -4.44 8.03 -5.61
CA LEU A 163 -5.86 7.71 -5.61
C LEU A 163 -6.53 8.14 -4.29
N GLU A 164 -5.83 8.85 -3.40
CA GLU A 164 -6.38 9.39 -2.15
C GLU A 164 -7.37 10.56 -2.35
N ASN A 165 -7.71 10.92 -3.59
CA ASN A 165 -8.91 11.72 -3.88
C ASN A 165 -10.17 10.84 -4.00
N TYR A 166 -10.32 9.80 -3.17
CA TYR A 166 -11.57 9.03 -3.05
C TYR A 166 -12.78 9.95 -2.84
N HIS A 167 -12.60 11.08 -2.17
CA HIS A 167 -13.67 12.06 -1.91
C HIS A 167 -14.14 12.82 -3.15
N ALA A 168 -13.42 12.72 -4.27
CA ALA A 168 -13.73 13.45 -5.50
C ALA A 168 -14.14 12.52 -6.66
N LEU A 169 -14.11 11.19 -6.47
CA LEU A 169 -14.40 10.22 -7.52
C LEU A 169 -15.32 9.10 -7.00
N PRO A 170 -16.21 8.55 -7.85
CA PRO A 170 -17.01 7.37 -7.49
C PRO A 170 -16.14 6.21 -7.01
N VAL A 171 -16.64 5.44 -6.04
CA VAL A 171 -15.88 4.35 -5.40
C VAL A 171 -15.43 3.31 -6.42
N GLU A 172 -16.20 3.10 -7.48
CA GLU A 172 -15.92 2.19 -8.57
C GLU A 172 -14.69 2.65 -9.36
N VAL A 173 -14.56 3.96 -9.61
CA VAL A 173 -13.39 4.56 -10.29
C VAL A 173 -12.16 4.48 -9.40
N ALA A 174 -12.34 4.66 -8.10
CA ALA A 174 -11.27 4.56 -7.12
C ALA A 174 -10.92 3.08 -6.75
N GLN A 175 -11.74 2.11 -7.14
CA GLN A 175 -11.39 0.68 -7.09
C GLN A 175 -10.70 0.20 -8.37
N MET A 176 -10.70 1.01 -9.44
CA MET A 176 -10.00 0.73 -10.71
C MET A 176 -8.52 1.16 -10.71
N GLY A 177 -7.99 1.64 -9.58
CA GLY A 177 -6.71 2.35 -9.43
C GLY A 177 -5.41 1.64 -9.85
N ASN A 178 -5.47 0.44 -10.40
CA ASN A 178 -4.32 -0.27 -10.97
C ASN A 178 -4.15 -0.05 -12.49
N ARG A 179 -4.96 0.83 -13.10
CA ARG A 179 -4.92 1.05 -14.55
C ARG A 179 -4.07 2.26 -14.92
N SER A 180 -3.23 2.11 -15.94
CA SER A 180 -2.46 3.22 -16.50
C SER A 180 -3.40 4.30 -17.07
N ALA A 181 -2.89 5.52 -17.26
CA ALA A 181 -3.67 6.61 -17.86
C ALA A 181 -4.22 6.22 -19.26
N GLU A 182 -3.51 5.38 -20.00
CA GLU A 182 -3.91 4.86 -21.31
C GLU A 182 -5.06 3.85 -21.21
N GLU A 183 -5.05 3.00 -20.18
CA GLU A 183 -6.11 2.03 -19.92
C GLU A 183 -7.40 2.70 -19.43
N LEU A 184 -7.29 3.79 -18.67
CA LEU A 184 -8.41 4.63 -18.28
C LEU A 184 -9.01 5.35 -19.51
N ASP A 185 -8.19 5.92 -20.37
CA ASP A 185 -8.64 6.58 -21.61
C ASP A 185 -9.37 5.59 -22.56
N LEU A 186 -8.86 4.35 -22.69
CA LEU A 186 -9.53 3.29 -23.45
C LEU A 186 -10.88 2.88 -22.86
N LEU A 187 -11.00 2.83 -21.53
CA LEU A 187 -12.26 2.56 -20.84
C LEU A 187 -13.28 3.69 -21.05
N PHE A 188 -12.88 4.94 -20.88
CA PHE A 188 -13.76 6.10 -21.12
C PHE A 188 -14.20 6.17 -22.58
N LYS A 189 -13.33 5.82 -23.53
CA LYS A 189 -13.69 5.69 -24.95
C LYS A 189 -14.68 4.55 -25.23
N ARG A 190 -14.62 3.45 -24.47
CA ARG A 190 -15.61 2.36 -24.56
C ARG A 190 -16.96 2.76 -23.98
N ALA A 191 -16.98 3.36 -22.79
CA ALA A 191 -18.21 3.82 -22.14
C ALA A 191 -18.93 4.91 -22.96
N SER A 192 -18.17 5.79 -23.62
CA SER A 192 -18.71 6.83 -24.51
C SER A 192 -19.30 6.28 -25.82
N ARG A 193 -19.02 5.02 -26.17
CA ARG A 193 -19.45 4.40 -27.44
C ARG A 193 -20.70 3.54 -27.32
N ASP A 194 -21.13 3.21 -26.11
CA ASP A 194 -22.30 2.37 -25.90
C ASP A 194 -23.05 2.80 -24.62
N PRO A 195 -24.03 3.72 -24.74
CA PRO A 195 -24.82 4.23 -23.61
C PRO A 195 -25.65 3.15 -22.90
N ASP A 196 -25.86 1.99 -23.54
CA ASP A 196 -26.76 0.93 -23.07
C ASP A 196 -26.04 -0.31 -22.51
N ALA A 197 -24.71 -0.29 -22.40
CA ALA A 197 -23.92 -1.45 -21.97
C ALA A 197 -24.06 -1.83 -20.47
N PHE A 198 -24.91 -1.14 -19.70
CA PHE A 198 -25.15 -1.38 -18.27
C PHE A 198 -26.63 -1.62 -17.90
N GLN A 199 -27.48 -2.05 -18.85
CA GLN A 199 -28.78 -2.65 -18.53
C GLN A 199 -28.69 -4.15 -18.28
#